data_AF-A0AAV4ZFE7-F1
#
_entry.id   AF-A0AAV4ZFE7-F1
#
_cell.length_a   1.000
_cell.length_b   1.000
_cell.length_c   1.000
_cell.angle_alpha   90.00
_cell.angle_beta   90.00
_cell.angle_gamma   90.00
#
_symmetry.space_group_name_H-M   'P 1'
#
loop_
_entity.id
_entity.type
_entity.pdbx_description
1 polymer ?
#
loop_
_entity_poly.entity_id
_entity_poly.type
_entity_poly.pdbx_seq_one_letter_code
_entity_poly.pdbx_strand_id
1 'polypeptide(L)'
;MTQYLGIGIGAGLVSALLFGVLLKGTLLAFVLNLVSPLPILIVGLGWSHRAALAAAVTGSLALALAVSPSLGLGFAAYLALPAWWLAYLTLLGRQNPDGTTEWYPTGRLLGWVGSTAGAAVVAIALLSSSSYEAYETQMRQLAGNLIRVQMRDGTAPAPRTETSEDAERSAETPTAPPAEPADPKAKAQAELHAELADAMGRLLPGIAATGLALLLVFYLWASARIVRLSGRLLRPWPDIPSTAMPRGVLGLLALAVVLTLAPGYLGVFGTALVGALCAVFALQGLAAFHDRSRGRPGRGALLFGLYLILFVTQGIALVALTLFGLADTALDRRRPRGGPAT
;
A
#
# COMPACT_ATOMS: atom_id res chain seq x y z
N MET A 1 7.89 -4.50 -34.03
CA MET A 1 7.05 -4.03 -32.90
C MET A 1 6.29 -5.15 -32.15
N THR A 2 6.08 -6.33 -32.75
CA THR A 2 5.38 -7.50 -32.14
C THR A 2 6.30 -8.51 -31.45
N GLN A 3 7.62 -8.31 -31.50
CA GLN A 3 8.64 -9.30 -31.17
C GLN A 3 8.60 -9.85 -29.74
N TYR A 4 8.00 -9.12 -28.78
CA TYR A 4 8.01 -9.50 -27.36
C TYR A 4 6.63 -9.89 -26.82
N LEU A 5 5.62 -10.04 -27.68
CA LEU A 5 4.26 -10.33 -27.23
C LEU A 5 4.16 -11.68 -26.52
N GLY A 6 4.83 -12.72 -27.03
CA GLY A 6 4.84 -14.04 -26.39
C GLY A 6 5.43 -14.03 -24.98
N ILE A 7 6.48 -13.23 -24.75
CA ILE A 7 7.09 -13.05 -23.41
C ILE A 7 6.08 -12.36 -22.47
N GLY A 8 5.38 -11.34 -22.98
CA GLY A 8 4.30 -10.68 -22.26
C GLY A 8 3.18 -11.64 -21.87
N ILE A 9 2.68 -12.43 -22.82
CA ILE A 9 1.61 -13.41 -22.57
C ILE A 9 2.04 -14.40 -21.47
N GLY A 10 3.24 -14.96 -21.57
CA GLY A 10 3.79 -15.87 -20.57
C GLY A 10 3.91 -15.24 -19.18
N ALA A 11 4.44 -14.01 -19.10
CA ALA A 11 4.52 -13.27 -17.83
C ALA A 11 3.13 -13.03 -17.22
N GLY A 12 2.13 -12.71 -18.04
CA GLY A 12 0.75 -12.53 -17.61
C GLY A 12 0.13 -13.80 -17.03
N LEU A 13 0.35 -14.95 -17.68
CA LEU A 13 -0.12 -16.25 -17.18
C LEU A 13 0.57 -16.63 -15.85
N VAL A 14 1.87 -16.36 -15.71
CA VAL A 14 2.59 -16.58 -14.45
C VAL A 14 2.02 -15.67 -13.35
N SER A 15 1.79 -14.39 -13.63
CA SER A 15 1.15 -13.47 -12.68
C SER A 15 -0.25 -13.94 -12.27
N ALA A 16 -1.06 -14.42 -13.22
CA ALA A 16 -2.37 -14.98 -12.95
C ALA A 16 -2.31 -16.22 -12.05
N LEU A 17 -1.37 -17.14 -12.30
CA LEU A 17 -1.17 -18.32 -11.45
C LEU A 17 -0.75 -17.93 -10.03
N LEU A 18 0.21 -17.01 -9.89
CA LEU A 18 0.66 -16.52 -8.58
C LEU A 18 -0.47 -15.85 -7.80
N PHE A 19 -1.32 -15.10 -8.49
CA PHE A 19 -2.49 -14.46 -7.89
C PHE A 19 -3.57 -15.48 -7.50
N GLY A 20 -3.91 -16.39 -8.42
CA GLY A 20 -4.93 -17.42 -8.22
C GLY A 20 -4.58 -18.44 -7.14
N VAL A 21 -3.30 -18.67 -6.85
CA VAL A 21 -2.84 -19.53 -5.75
C VAL A 21 -3.40 -19.06 -4.40
N LEU A 22 -3.76 -17.78 -4.24
CA LEU A 22 -4.39 -17.24 -3.02
C LEU A 22 -5.64 -18.02 -2.59
N LEU A 23 -6.37 -18.62 -3.55
CA LEU A 23 -7.57 -19.43 -3.28
C LEU A 23 -7.29 -20.67 -2.42
N LYS A 24 -6.02 -21.09 -2.27
CA LYS A 24 -5.64 -22.22 -1.41
C LYS A 24 -5.66 -21.88 0.08
N GLY A 25 -5.68 -20.59 0.45
CA GLY A 25 -5.78 -20.16 1.86
C GLY A 25 -4.57 -20.50 2.74
N THR A 26 -3.42 -20.83 2.17
CA THR A 26 -2.19 -21.15 2.93
C THR A 26 -1.27 -19.94 3.07
N LEU A 27 -0.38 -19.96 4.08
CA LEU A 27 0.63 -18.90 4.25
C LEU A 27 1.54 -18.78 3.02
N LEU A 28 1.97 -19.92 2.45
CA LEU A 28 2.78 -19.93 1.23
C LEU A 28 2.01 -19.30 0.05
N ALA A 29 0.70 -19.56 -0.06
CA ALA A 29 -0.11 -18.95 -1.10
C ALA A 29 -0.18 -17.43 -0.98
N PHE A 30 -0.30 -16.91 0.25
CA PHE A 30 -0.24 -15.47 0.51
C PHE A 30 1.11 -14.86 0.08
N VAL A 31 2.23 -15.51 0.43
CA VAL A 31 3.58 -15.05 0.04
C VAL A 31 3.78 -15.07 -1.48
N LEU A 32 3.31 -16.12 -2.17
CA LEU A 32 3.40 -16.21 -3.64
C LEU A 32 2.54 -15.14 -4.32
N ASN A 33 1.34 -14.88 -3.80
CA ASN A 33 0.46 -13.83 -4.30
C ASN A 33 1.10 -12.43 -4.21
N LEU A 34 1.87 -12.15 -3.16
CA LEU A 34 2.61 -10.88 -3.03
C LEU A 34 3.63 -10.67 -4.15
N VAL A 35 4.04 -11.71 -4.87
CA VAL A 35 5.02 -11.60 -5.97
C VAL A 35 4.33 -11.50 -7.33
N SER A 36 3.00 -11.64 -7.39
CA SER A 36 2.23 -11.65 -8.64
C SER A 36 2.45 -10.45 -9.57
N PRO A 37 2.77 -9.21 -9.13
CA PRO A 37 3.01 -8.10 -10.07
C PRO A 37 4.41 -8.10 -10.69
N LEU A 38 5.38 -8.82 -10.10
CA LEU A 38 6.77 -8.78 -10.55
C LEU A 38 6.95 -9.25 -12.01
N PRO A 39 6.32 -10.33 -12.50
CA PRO A 39 6.46 -10.75 -13.89
C PRO A 39 6.04 -9.66 -14.91
N ILE A 40 4.93 -8.96 -14.65
CA ILE A 40 4.45 -7.84 -15.48
C ILE A 40 5.48 -6.70 -15.50
N LEU A 41 6.00 -6.32 -14.33
CA LEU A 41 7.00 -5.26 -14.22
C LEU A 41 8.34 -5.66 -14.86
N ILE A 42 8.79 -6.90 -14.66
CA ILE A 42 10.05 -7.41 -15.23
C ILE A 42 10.01 -7.35 -16.75
N VAL A 43 8.92 -7.84 -17.37
CA VAL A 43 8.80 -7.79 -18.84
C VAL A 43 8.66 -6.36 -19.35
N GLY A 44 7.97 -5.50 -18.58
CA GLY A 44 7.83 -4.07 -18.88
C GLY A 44 9.16 -3.36 -18.92
N LEU A 45 9.97 -3.50 -17.86
CA LEU A 45 11.25 -2.82 -17.70
C LEU A 45 12.37 -3.38 -18.59
N GLY A 46 12.34 -4.68 -18.90
CA GLY A 46 13.41 -5.36 -19.64
C GLY A 46 13.21 -5.47 -21.15
N TRP A 47 11.98 -5.29 -21.66
CA TRP A 47 11.68 -5.45 -23.08
C TRP A 47 10.87 -4.31 -23.64
N SER A 48 9.63 -4.12 -23.16
CA SER A 48 8.77 -3.03 -23.62
C SER A 48 7.50 -2.89 -22.78
N HIS A 49 6.96 -1.67 -22.72
CA HIS A 49 5.65 -1.42 -22.09
C HIS A 49 4.51 -2.18 -22.80
N ARG A 50 4.64 -2.49 -24.10
CA ARG A 50 3.64 -3.25 -24.87
C ARG A 50 3.58 -4.72 -24.44
N ALA A 51 4.73 -5.32 -24.14
CA ALA A 51 4.79 -6.67 -23.59
C ALA A 51 4.20 -6.72 -22.17
N ALA A 52 4.44 -5.69 -21.34
CA ALA A 52 3.77 -5.57 -20.05
C ALA A 52 2.26 -5.36 -20.17
N LEU A 53 1.79 -4.59 -21.17
CA LEU A 53 0.36 -4.44 -21.43
C LEU A 53 -0.27 -5.79 -21.80
N ALA A 54 0.40 -6.54 -22.68
CA ALA A 54 -0.03 -7.89 -23.03
C ALA A 54 -0.09 -8.80 -21.81
N ALA A 55 0.92 -8.74 -20.92
CA ALA A 55 0.93 -9.48 -19.66
C ALA A 55 -0.24 -9.11 -18.74
N ALA A 56 -0.50 -7.81 -18.57
CA ALA A 56 -1.62 -7.32 -17.77
C ALA A 56 -2.97 -7.83 -18.32
N VAL A 57 -3.17 -7.73 -19.64
CA VAL A 57 -4.40 -8.18 -20.31
C VAL A 57 -4.54 -9.70 -20.22
N THR A 58 -3.51 -10.47 -20.58
CA THR A 58 -3.61 -11.94 -20.58
C THR A 58 -3.77 -12.51 -19.20
N GLY A 59 -3.07 -11.98 -18.19
CA GLY A 59 -3.25 -12.43 -16.80
C GLY A 59 -4.65 -12.14 -16.27
N SER A 60 -5.19 -10.95 -16.57
CA SER A 60 -6.55 -10.57 -16.17
C SER A 60 -7.61 -11.43 -16.87
N LEU A 61 -7.47 -11.66 -18.18
CA LEU A 61 -8.37 -12.53 -18.95
C LEU A 61 -8.28 -13.99 -18.49
N ALA A 62 -7.09 -14.50 -18.20
CA ALA A 62 -6.91 -15.86 -17.71
C ALA A 62 -7.68 -16.07 -16.39
N LEU A 63 -7.57 -15.15 -15.43
CA LEU A 63 -8.34 -15.22 -14.18
C LEU A 63 -9.84 -15.04 -14.41
N ALA A 64 -10.24 -14.12 -15.29
CA ALA A 64 -11.63 -13.85 -15.62
C ALA A 64 -12.34 -15.09 -16.19
N LEU A 65 -11.66 -15.80 -17.09
CA LEU A 65 -12.21 -16.95 -17.81
C LEU A 65 -12.06 -18.26 -17.03
N ALA A 66 -10.96 -18.44 -16.30
CA ALA A 66 -10.68 -19.71 -15.61
C ALA A 66 -11.24 -19.78 -14.18
N VAL A 67 -11.49 -18.63 -13.54
CA VAL A 67 -11.97 -18.58 -12.14
C VAL A 67 -13.28 -17.81 -12.03
N SER A 68 -13.26 -16.50 -12.25
CA SER A 68 -14.47 -15.67 -12.29
C SER A 68 -14.18 -14.28 -12.87
N PRO A 69 -15.13 -13.66 -13.58
CA PRO A 69 -14.96 -12.33 -14.15
C PRO A 69 -14.54 -11.28 -13.11
N SER A 70 -15.13 -11.32 -11.92
CA SER A 70 -14.82 -10.41 -10.82
C SER A 70 -13.38 -10.53 -10.33
N LEU A 71 -12.82 -11.74 -10.29
CA LEU A 71 -11.43 -11.96 -9.89
C LEU A 71 -10.45 -11.39 -10.92
N GLY A 72 -10.74 -11.59 -12.21
CA GLY A 72 -9.95 -11.01 -13.30
C GLY A 72 -9.97 -9.49 -13.30
N LEU A 73 -11.14 -8.87 -13.09
CA LEU A 73 -11.28 -7.42 -12.93
C LEU A 73 -10.56 -6.90 -11.68
N GLY A 74 -10.65 -7.62 -10.56
CA GLY A 74 -9.95 -7.29 -9.33
C GLY A 74 -8.43 -7.29 -9.51
N PHE A 75 -7.88 -8.34 -10.14
CA PHE A 75 -6.46 -8.41 -10.48
C PHE A 75 -6.03 -7.27 -11.42
N ALA A 76 -6.83 -7.01 -12.46
CA ALA A 76 -6.60 -5.93 -13.42
C ALA A 76 -6.48 -4.57 -12.71
N ALA A 77 -7.49 -4.21 -11.93
CA ALA A 77 -7.59 -2.91 -11.29
C ALA A 77 -6.59 -2.72 -10.14
N TYR A 78 -6.38 -3.77 -9.33
CA TYR A 78 -5.56 -3.68 -8.11
C TYR A 78 -4.06 -3.76 -8.36
N LEU A 79 -3.62 -4.62 -9.30
CA LEU A 79 -2.21 -4.96 -9.48
C LEU A 79 -1.71 -4.78 -10.91
N ALA A 80 -2.37 -5.40 -11.89
CA ALA A 80 -1.84 -5.50 -13.24
C ALA A 80 -1.80 -4.14 -13.97
N LEU A 81 -2.86 -3.33 -13.86
CA LEU A 81 -2.92 -2.00 -14.47
C LEU A 81 -1.93 -1.02 -13.79
N PRO A 82 -1.87 -0.90 -12.45
CA PRO A 82 -0.84 -0.10 -11.79
C PRO A 82 0.59 -0.55 -12.16
N ALA A 83 0.86 -1.86 -12.17
CA ALA A 83 2.16 -2.42 -12.53
C ALA A 83 2.56 -2.04 -13.97
N TRP A 84 1.68 -2.26 -14.94
CA TRP A 84 1.92 -1.87 -16.33
C TRP A 84 2.15 -0.36 -16.47
N TRP A 85 1.27 0.45 -15.88
CA TRP A 85 1.34 1.90 -15.96
C TRP A 85 2.66 2.44 -15.43
N LEU A 86 3.11 1.94 -14.28
CA LEU A 86 4.37 2.34 -13.68
C LEU A 86 5.57 1.87 -14.52
N ALA A 87 5.54 0.66 -15.09
CA ALA A 87 6.56 0.20 -16.02
C ALA A 87 6.63 1.10 -17.26
N TYR A 88 5.48 1.47 -17.83
CA TYR A 88 5.39 2.39 -18.96
C TYR A 88 6.04 3.75 -18.63
N LEU A 89 5.67 4.36 -17.50
CA LEU A 89 6.23 5.65 -17.09
C LEU A 89 7.75 5.59 -16.91
N THR A 90 8.29 4.48 -16.40
CA THR A 90 9.75 4.37 -16.22
C THR A 90 10.53 4.35 -17.53
N LEU A 91 9.88 3.92 -18.63
CA LEU A 91 10.45 3.85 -19.97
C LEU A 91 10.23 5.12 -20.79
N LEU A 92 9.43 6.08 -20.29
CA LEU A 92 9.33 7.37 -20.94
C LEU A 92 10.66 8.11 -20.84
N GLY A 93 11.15 8.58 -21.99
CA GLY A 93 12.35 9.38 -22.11
C GLY A 93 12.27 10.28 -23.32
N ARG A 94 12.86 11.47 -23.22
CA ARG A 94 12.98 12.45 -24.30
C ARG A 94 14.45 12.56 -24.71
N GLN A 95 14.72 12.57 -26.01
CA GLN A 95 16.07 12.84 -26.51
C GLN A 95 16.34 14.34 -26.47
N ASN A 96 17.47 14.72 -25.90
CA ASN A 96 17.97 16.09 -25.90
C ASN A 96 18.81 16.36 -27.17
N PRO A 97 19.00 17.64 -27.54
CA PRO A 97 19.82 18.01 -28.70
C PRO A 97 21.28 17.54 -28.63
N ASP A 98 21.79 17.32 -27.41
CA ASP A 98 23.13 16.81 -27.13
C ASP A 98 23.26 15.28 -27.25
N GLY A 99 22.18 14.59 -27.65
CA GLY A 99 22.13 13.13 -27.78
C GLY A 99 21.92 12.38 -26.46
N THR A 100 21.77 13.08 -25.33
CA THR A 100 21.44 12.45 -24.05
C THR A 100 19.93 12.17 -23.93
N THR A 101 19.57 11.07 -23.27
CA THR A 101 18.17 10.76 -22.99
C THR A 101 17.78 11.25 -21.59
N GLU A 102 16.86 12.22 -21.54
CA GLU A 102 16.20 12.66 -20.31
C GLU A 102 15.04 11.72 -19.97
N TRP A 103 15.25 10.85 -18.98
CA TRP A 103 14.24 9.87 -18.54
C TRP A 103 13.20 10.48 -17.61
N TYR A 104 12.02 9.84 -17.55
CA TYR A 104 10.93 10.26 -16.69
C TYR A 104 11.40 10.43 -15.23
N PRO A 105 11.16 11.60 -14.60
CA PRO A 105 11.69 11.90 -13.27
C PRO A 105 11.20 10.93 -12.21
N THR A 106 12.09 10.46 -11.34
CA THR A 106 11.75 9.51 -10.27
C THR A 106 10.74 10.09 -9.28
N GLY A 107 10.78 11.41 -9.04
CA GLY A 107 9.80 12.05 -8.16
C GLY A 107 8.40 12.12 -8.75
N ARG A 108 8.27 12.27 -10.08
CA ARG A 108 6.96 12.14 -10.75
C ARG A 108 6.46 10.70 -10.70
N LEU A 109 7.37 9.74 -10.89
CA LEU A 109 7.03 8.32 -10.76
C LEU A 109 6.53 7.99 -9.35
N LEU A 110 7.19 8.51 -8.31
CA LEU A 110 6.79 8.32 -6.92
C LEU A 110 5.39 8.90 -6.64
N GLY A 111 5.06 10.08 -7.17
CA GLY A 111 3.69 10.63 -7.10
C GLY A 111 2.65 9.75 -7.81
N TRP A 112 3.00 9.16 -8.95
CA TRP A 112 2.15 8.20 -9.65
C TRP A 112 1.94 6.91 -8.86
N VAL A 113 2.95 6.41 -8.14
CA VAL A 113 2.79 5.26 -7.25
C VAL A 113 1.72 5.52 -6.19
N GLY A 114 1.76 6.68 -5.53
CA GLY A 114 0.73 7.05 -4.55
C GLY A 114 -0.65 7.18 -5.19
N SER A 115 -0.73 7.80 -6.37
CA SER A 115 -2.00 8.03 -7.08
C SER A 115 -2.64 6.72 -7.54
N THR A 116 -1.86 5.80 -8.13
CA THR A 116 -2.39 4.51 -8.57
C THR A 116 -2.71 3.59 -7.42
N ALA A 117 -1.98 3.65 -6.30
CA ALA A 117 -2.32 2.88 -5.10
C ALA A 117 -3.67 3.30 -4.51
N GLY A 118 -3.92 4.60 -4.36
CA GLY A 118 -5.22 5.11 -3.89
C GLY A 118 -6.36 4.74 -4.83
N ALA A 119 -6.16 4.88 -6.14
CA ALA A 119 -7.14 4.49 -7.16
C ALA A 119 -7.43 2.98 -7.18
N ALA A 120 -6.40 2.15 -7.05
CA ALA A 120 -6.51 0.69 -7.02
C ALA A 120 -7.36 0.20 -5.83
N VAL A 121 -7.15 0.78 -4.64
CA VAL A 121 -7.92 0.41 -3.45
C VAL A 121 -9.41 0.73 -3.61
N VAL A 122 -9.75 1.90 -4.16
CA VAL A 122 -11.16 2.26 -4.40
C VAL A 122 -11.78 1.47 -5.53
N ALA A 123 -11.02 1.15 -6.58
CA ALA A 123 -11.50 0.26 -7.63
C ALA A 123 -11.90 -1.12 -7.05
N ILE A 124 -11.10 -1.67 -6.13
CA ILE A 124 -11.47 -2.91 -5.43
C ILE A 124 -12.68 -2.74 -4.53
N ALA A 125 -12.79 -1.62 -3.79
CA ALA A 125 -13.96 -1.34 -2.98
C ALA A 125 -15.24 -1.34 -3.84
N LEU A 126 -15.21 -0.67 -5.00
CA LEU A 126 -16.30 -0.62 -5.97
C LEU A 126 -16.63 -1.98 -6.60
N LEU A 127 -15.63 -2.82 -6.85
CA LEU A 127 -15.82 -4.14 -7.46
C LEU A 127 -16.30 -5.20 -6.47
N SER A 128 -15.98 -5.03 -5.19
CA SER A 128 -16.22 -6.05 -4.15
C SER A 128 -17.53 -5.85 -3.39
N SER A 129 -18.19 -4.71 -3.58
CA SER A 129 -19.43 -4.35 -2.90
C SER A 129 -20.51 -3.92 -3.89
N SER A 130 -21.75 -4.33 -3.65
CA SER A 130 -22.90 -4.00 -4.50
C SER A 130 -23.41 -2.57 -4.25
N SER A 131 -23.18 -2.03 -3.06
CA SER A 131 -23.55 -0.67 -2.66
C SER A 131 -22.57 -0.14 -1.60
N TYR A 132 -22.59 1.18 -1.41
CA TYR A 132 -21.79 1.83 -0.38
C TYR A 132 -22.15 1.36 1.04
N GLU A 133 -23.42 1.13 1.33
CA GLU A 133 -23.88 0.62 2.64
C GLU A 133 -23.34 -0.80 2.91
N ALA A 134 -23.32 -1.66 1.87
CA ALA A 134 -22.76 -3.00 1.98
C ALA A 134 -21.25 -2.94 2.26
N TYR A 135 -20.54 -2.03 1.58
CA TYR A 135 -19.13 -1.77 1.83
C TYR A 135 -18.87 -1.29 3.25
N GLU A 136 -19.63 -0.31 3.74
CA GLU A 136 -19.46 0.24 5.08
C GLU A 136 -19.69 -0.83 6.15
N THR A 137 -20.74 -1.64 5.99
CA THR A 137 -21.04 -2.77 6.87
C THR A 137 -19.89 -3.78 6.89
N GLN A 138 -19.34 -4.12 5.72
CA GLN A 138 -18.18 -5.00 5.61
C GLN A 138 -16.95 -4.44 6.32
N MET A 139 -16.64 -3.16 6.14
CA MET A 139 -15.48 -2.53 6.79
C MET A 139 -15.63 -2.45 8.31
N ARG A 140 -16.83 -2.14 8.81
CA ARG A 140 -17.15 -2.16 10.25
C ARG A 140 -16.97 -3.56 10.85
N GLN A 141 -17.42 -4.59 10.14
CA GLN A 141 -17.24 -5.99 10.58
C GLN A 141 -15.75 -6.38 10.61
N LEU A 142 -14.97 -6.03 9.59
CA LEU A 142 -13.53 -6.27 9.56
C LEU A 142 -12.81 -5.57 10.72
N ALA A 143 -13.13 -4.30 10.97
CA ALA A 143 -12.58 -3.54 12.08
C ALA A 143 -12.93 -4.17 13.44
N GLY A 144 -14.20 -4.55 13.66
CA GLY A 144 -14.63 -5.22 14.88
C GLY A 144 -13.94 -6.57 15.10
N ASN A 145 -13.60 -7.30 14.05
CA ASN A 145 -12.83 -8.54 14.15
C ASN A 145 -11.39 -8.27 14.61
N LEU A 146 -10.73 -7.23 14.09
CA LEU A 146 -9.36 -6.87 14.46
C LEU A 146 -9.26 -6.42 15.92
N ILE A 147 -10.20 -5.60 16.38
CA ILE A 147 -10.25 -5.13 17.77
C ILE A 147 -10.42 -6.32 18.72
N ARG A 148 -11.32 -7.26 18.38
CA ARG A 148 -11.54 -8.47 19.19
C ARG A 148 -10.29 -9.33 19.33
N VAL A 149 -9.52 -9.49 18.25
CA VAL A 149 -8.25 -10.25 18.30
C VAL A 149 -7.25 -9.55 19.23
N GLN A 150 -7.09 -8.23 19.14
CA GLN A 150 -6.17 -7.49 19.99
C GLN A 150 -6.54 -7.52 21.48
N MET A 151 -7.84 -7.46 21.81
CA MET A 151 -8.28 -7.50 23.21
C MET A 151 -8.21 -8.88 23.84
N ARG A 152 -8.32 -9.95 23.03
CA ARG A 152 -8.13 -11.33 23.50
C ARG A 152 -6.71 -11.58 23.98
N ASP A 153 -5.72 -10.90 23.41
CA ASP A 153 -4.31 -10.98 23.85
C ASP A 153 -4.02 -10.10 25.09
N GLY A 154 -4.89 -9.13 25.41
CA GLY A 154 -4.75 -8.23 26.56
C GLY A 154 -5.43 -8.71 27.86
N THR A 155 -6.28 -9.75 27.78
CA THR A 155 -7.02 -10.27 28.94
C THR A 155 -6.47 -11.65 29.32
N ALA A 156 -5.40 -11.68 30.12
CA ALA A 156 -5.01 -12.92 30.78
C ALA A 156 -6.19 -13.44 31.63
N PRO A 157 -6.48 -14.75 31.65
CA PRO A 157 -7.52 -15.27 32.52
C PRO A 157 -7.11 -14.98 33.97
N ALA A 158 -7.96 -14.27 34.72
CA ALA A 158 -7.83 -14.27 36.18
C ALA A 158 -7.82 -15.73 36.65
N PRO A 159 -6.94 -16.14 37.58
CA PRO A 159 -6.96 -17.50 38.08
C PRO A 159 -8.33 -17.73 38.71
N ARG A 160 -9.12 -18.64 38.12
CA ARG A 160 -10.30 -19.16 38.79
C ARG A 160 -9.82 -19.88 40.04
N THR A 161 -9.95 -19.22 41.18
CA THR A 161 -9.91 -19.90 42.47
C THR A 161 -11.25 -20.62 42.56
N GLU A 162 -11.31 -21.83 42.01
CA GLU A 162 -12.41 -22.75 42.30
C GLU A 162 -12.20 -23.21 43.74
N THR A 163 -12.72 -22.44 44.71
CA THR A 163 -13.03 -22.99 46.03
C THR A 163 -14.20 -23.95 45.85
N SER A 164 -13.89 -25.22 46.07
CA SER A 164 -14.77 -26.39 45.96
C SER A 164 -15.85 -26.41 47.06
N GLU A 165 -16.63 -25.35 47.19
CA GLU A 165 -17.75 -25.28 48.15
C GLU A 165 -19.11 -24.96 47.51
N ASP A 166 -19.16 -24.53 46.24
CA ASP A 166 -20.44 -24.18 45.57
C ASP A 166 -21.11 -25.36 44.82
N ALA A 167 -20.54 -26.57 44.88
CA ALA A 167 -21.09 -27.74 44.19
C ALA A 167 -22.34 -28.35 44.87
N GLU A 168 -22.68 -27.93 46.11
CA GLU A 168 -23.77 -28.53 46.89
C GLU A 168 -25.02 -27.66 47.08
N ARG A 169 -25.11 -26.46 46.46
CA ARG A 169 -26.32 -25.60 46.56
C ARG A 169 -27.13 -25.46 45.27
N SER A 170 -26.94 -26.37 44.31
CA SER A 170 -27.69 -26.40 43.05
C SER A 170 -28.89 -27.35 43.10
N ALA A 171 -29.82 -27.10 44.02
CA ALA A 171 -31.13 -27.78 44.04
C ALA A 171 -32.22 -26.89 44.66
N GLU A 172 -32.29 -25.63 44.22
CA GLU A 172 -33.43 -24.78 44.54
C GLU A 172 -33.67 -23.87 43.35
N THR A 173 -34.84 -23.98 42.71
CA THR A 173 -35.28 -23.13 41.60
C THR A 173 -35.42 -21.68 42.09
N PRO A 174 -34.66 -20.71 41.57
CA PRO A 174 -34.97 -19.31 41.76
C PRO A 174 -35.58 -18.78 40.47
N THR A 175 -36.81 -18.30 40.60
CA THR A 175 -37.51 -17.41 39.67
C THR A 175 -36.53 -16.45 38.97
N ALA A 176 -36.64 -16.33 37.65
CA ALA A 176 -35.82 -15.41 36.87
C ALA A 176 -35.86 -14.00 37.51
N PRO A 177 -34.70 -13.42 37.89
CA PRO A 177 -34.67 -12.04 38.32
C PRO A 177 -35.13 -11.13 37.17
N PRO A 178 -35.77 -9.98 37.44
CA PRO A 178 -36.01 -8.99 36.41
C PRO A 178 -34.67 -8.61 35.77
N ALA A 179 -34.65 -8.42 34.44
CA ALA A 179 -33.46 -8.01 33.71
C ALA A 179 -32.79 -6.84 34.43
N GLU A 180 -31.66 -7.13 35.06
CA GLU A 180 -30.84 -6.16 35.77
C GLU A 180 -30.45 -5.06 34.76
N PRO A 181 -30.62 -3.76 35.09
CA PRO A 181 -30.23 -2.70 34.16
C PRO A 181 -28.74 -2.87 33.85
N ALA A 182 -28.42 -3.09 32.57
CA ALA A 182 -27.06 -3.35 32.10
C ALA A 182 -26.08 -2.39 32.78
N ASP A 183 -25.05 -2.95 33.44
CA ASP A 183 -24.01 -2.19 34.15
C ASP A 183 -23.60 -0.96 33.30
N PRO A 184 -23.74 0.27 33.83
CA PRO A 184 -23.38 1.49 33.11
C PRO A 184 -21.97 1.46 32.51
N LYS A 185 -21.02 0.76 33.17
CA LYS A 185 -19.66 0.59 32.67
C LYS A 185 -19.60 -0.35 31.47
N ALA A 186 -20.33 -1.47 31.52
CA ALA A 186 -20.42 -2.41 30.40
C ALA A 186 -21.06 -1.76 29.16
N LYS A 187 -22.09 -0.94 29.36
CA LYS A 187 -22.71 -0.16 28.28
C LYS A 187 -21.74 0.87 27.68
N ALA A 188 -21.04 1.64 28.50
CA ALA A 188 -20.06 2.63 28.04
C ALA A 188 -18.88 1.98 27.28
N GLN A 189 -18.41 0.81 27.72
CA GLN A 189 -17.38 0.05 27.01
C GLN A 189 -17.87 -0.45 25.65
N ALA A 190 -19.11 -0.94 25.57
CA ALA A 190 -19.70 -1.37 24.31
C ALA A 190 -19.86 -0.21 23.31
N GLU A 191 -20.28 0.97 23.79
CA GLU A 191 -20.36 2.20 22.98
C GLU A 191 -18.98 2.63 22.47
N LEU A 192 -17.97 2.67 23.35
CA LEU A 192 -16.58 2.98 22.96
C LEU A 192 -16.03 2.00 21.91
N HIS A 193 -16.31 0.70 22.05
CA HIS A 193 -15.89 -0.30 21.07
C HIS A 193 -16.56 -0.09 19.71
N ALA A 194 -17.84 0.28 19.69
CA ALA A 194 -18.56 0.58 18.46
C ALA A 194 -17.99 1.83 17.77
N GLU A 195 -17.70 2.88 18.53
CA GLU A 195 -17.05 4.09 18.02
C GLU A 195 -15.66 3.80 17.46
N LEU A 196 -14.84 3.03 18.18
CA LEU A 196 -13.51 2.64 17.72
C LEU A 196 -13.57 1.79 16.45
N ALA A 197 -14.50 0.82 16.37
CA ALA A 197 -14.70 0.00 15.19
C ALA A 197 -15.14 0.83 13.97
N ASP A 198 -16.00 1.82 14.17
CA ASP A 198 -16.40 2.76 13.11
C ASP A 198 -15.20 3.59 12.63
N ALA A 199 -14.46 4.20 13.56
CA ALA A 199 -13.27 4.99 13.25
C ALA A 199 -12.22 4.16 12.49
N MET A 200 -11.96 2.93 12.93
CA MET A 200 -11.05 2.01 12.23
C MET A 200 -11.57 1.64 10.83
N GLY A 201 -12.86 1.30 10.70
CA GLY A 201 -13.49 0.96 9.42
C GLY A 201 -13.34 2.08 8.38
N ARG A 202 -13.42 3.34 8.81
CA ARG A 202 -13.20 4.52 7.94
C ARG A 202 -11.73 4.69 7.52
N LEU A 203 -10.78 4.25 8.34
CA LEU A 203 -9.33 4.38 8.07
C LEU A 203 -8.74 3.21 7.28
N LEU A 204 -9.39 2.04 7.31
CA LEU A 204 -8.96 0.83 6.60
C LEU A 204 -8.52 1.07 5.14
N PRO A 205 -9.23 1.86 4.33
CA PRO A 205 -8.84 2.14 2.94
C PRO A 205 -7.51 2.89 2.84
N GLY A 206 -7.29 3.85 3.75
CA GLY A 206 -6.03 4.58 3.85
C GLY A 206 -4.89 3.66 4.24
N ILE A 207 -5.12 2.75 5.20
CA ILE A 207 -4.11 1.75 5.62
C ILE A 207 -3.77 0.82 4.45
N ALA A 208 -4.77 0.28 3.77
CA ALA A 208 -4.59 -0.59 2.61
C ALA A 208 -3.80 0.13 1.50
N ALA A 209 -4.14 1.38 1.20
CA ALA A 209 -3.49 2.17 0.17
C ALA A 209 -2.05 2.56 0.55
N THR A 210 -1.78 2.80 1.83
CA THR A 210 -0.42 2.98 2.37
C THR A 210 0.43 1.75 2.09
N GLY A 211 -0.06 0.56 2.46
CA GLY A 211 0.63 -0.70 2.24
C GLY A 211 0.86 -1.00 0.76
N LEU A 212 -0.16 -0.79 -0.08
CA LEU A 212 -0.05 -0.97 -1.51
C LEU A 212 0.95 -0.01 -2.15
N ALA A 213 0.99 1.26 -1.75
CA ALA A 213 1.95 2.24 -2.26
C ALA A 213 3.40 1.80 -1.95
N LEU A 214 3.66 1.35 -0.72
CA LEU A 214 4.97 0.81 -0.33
C LEU A 214 5.34 -0.45 -1.13
N LEU A 215 4.39 -1.36 -1.34
CA LEU A 215 4.59 -2.56 -2.15
C LEU A 215 4.85 -2.22 -3.62
N LEU A 216 4.12 -1.28 -4.22
CA LEU A 216 4.36 -0.86 -5.61
C LEU A 216 5.76 -0.24 -5.79
N VAL A 217 6.24 0.56 -4.83
CA VAL A 217 7.63 1.04 -4.84
C VAL A 217 8.61 -0.14 -4.72
N PHE A 218 8.36 -1.07 -3.81
CA PHE A 218 9.20 -2.26 -3.64
C PHE A 218 9.23 -3.11 -4.91
N TYR A 219 8.09 -3.35 -5.56
CA TYR A 219 8.00 -4.12 -6.79
C TYR A 219 8.75 -3.44 -7.94
N LEU A 220 8.59 -2.13 -8.11
CA LEU A 220 9.36 -1.38 -9.11
C LEU A 220 10.86 -1.52 -8.85
N TRP A 221 11.29 -1.35 -7.60
CA TRP A 221 12.70 -1.49 -7.22
C TRP A 221 13.21 -2.92 -7.47
N ALA A 222 12.46 -3.93 -7.05
CA ALA A 222 12.84 -5.34 -7.17
C ALA A 222 12.91 -5.76 -8.64
N SER A 223 11.89 -5.46 -9.44
CA SER A 223 11.86 -5.74 -10.88
C SER A 223 12.99 -5.00 -11.60
N ALA A 224 13.25 -3.73 -11.30
CA ALA A 224 14.37 -3.00 -11.89
C ALA A 224 15.72 -3.63 -11.52
N ARG A 225 15.89 -4.11 -10.27
CA ARG A 225 17.10 -4.83 -9.85
C ARG A 225 17.27 -6.14 -10.61
N ILE A 226 16.21 -6.95 -10.71
CA ILE A 226 16.22 -8.22 -11.45
C ILE A 226 16.57 -8.00 -12.93
N VAL A 227 15.93 -7.03 -13.57
CA VAL A 227 16.18 -6.70 -14.98
C VAL A 227 17.61 -6.17 -15.17
N ARG A 228 18.13 -5.38 -14.23
CA ARG A 228 19.52 -4.91 -14.26
C ARG A 228 20.53 -6.04 -14.18
N LEU A 229 20.29 -7.05 -13.33
CA LEU A 229 21.15 -8.24 -13.25
C LEU A 229 21.23 -8.99 -14.58
N SER A 230 20.15 -8.96 -15.38
CA SER A 230 20.12 -9.54 -16.72
C SER A 230 20.76 -8.66 -17.82
N GLY A 231 21.23 -7.46 -17.49
CA GLY A 231 21.79 -6.50 -18.46
C GLY A 231 20.75 -5.84 -19.38
N ARG A 232 19.45 -6.03 -19.13
CA ARG A 232 18.36 -5.57 -20.00
C ARG A 232 17.71 -4.26 -19.57
N LEU A 233 18.16 -3.65 -18.47
CA LEU A 233 17.53 -2.43 -17.97
C LEU A 233 17.80 -1.29 -18.95
N LEU A 234 16.75 -0.83 -19.61
CA LEU A 234 16.84 0.16 -20.68
C LEU A 234 17.33 1.53 -20.19
N ARG A 235 16.96 1.90 -18.96
CA ARG A 235 17.32 3.16 -18.33
C ARG A 235 18.51 2.98 -17.37
N PRO A 236 19.49 3.89 -17.34
CA PRO A 236 20.54 3.90 -16.32
C PRO A 236 19.95 3.98 -14.90
N TRP A 237 20.56 3.25 -13.96
CA TRP A 237 20.07 3.25 -12.58
C TRP A 237 20.06 4.67 -11.99
N PRO A 238 18.90 5.18 -11.54
CA PRO A 238 18.80 6.56 -11.07
C PRO A 238 19.41 6.75 -9.68
N ASP A 239 19.86 7.98 -9.41
CA ASP A 239 20.27 8.39 -8.07
C ASP A 239 19.05 8.56 -7.14
N ILE A 240 18.66 7.49 -6.43
CA ILE A 240 17.43 7.44 -5.64
C ILE A 240 17.33 8.55 -4.58
N PRO A 241 18.36 8.88 -3.77
CA PRO A 241 18.30 10.01 -2.84
C PRO A 241 17.94 11.36 -3.49
N SER A 242 18.29 11.56 -4.76
CA SER A 242 17.93 12.78 -5.50
C SER A 242 16.47 12.88 -5.93
N THR A 243 15.65 11.86 -5.63
CA THR A 243 14.22 11.84 -5.95
C THR A 243 13.49 13.00 -5.30
N ALA A 244 12.92 13.88 -6.11
CA ALA A 244 12.17 15.05 -5.67
C ALA A 244 10.79 15.10 -6.35
N MET A 245 9.72 14.96 -5.56
CA MET A 245 8.36 15.05 -6.09
C MET A 245 8.02 16.45 -6.58
N PRO A 246 7.21 16.60 -7.65
CA PRO A 246 6.78 17.93 -8.08
C PRO A 246 5.79 18.53 -7.07
N ARG A 247 5.81 19.86 -6.92
CA ARG A 247 4.92 20.61 -6.01
C ARG A 247 3.43 20.32 -6.22
N GLY A 248 3.02 19.94 -7.43
CA GLY A 248 1.63 19.55 -7.72
C GLY A 248 1.10 18.39 -6.85
N VAL A 249 1.98 17.52 -6.34
CA VAL A 249 1.58 16.42 -5.43
C VAL A 249 1.08 16.96 -4.08
N LEU A 250 1.54 18.14 -3.64
CA LEU A 250 1.01 18.80 -2.44
C LEU A 250 -0.45 19.21 -2.64
N GLY A 251 -0.78 19.76 -3.82
CA GLY A 251 -2.16 20.07 -4.20
C GLY A 251 -3.04 18.83 -4.27
N LEU A 252 -2.48 17.71 -4.77
CA LEU A 252 -3.17 16.43 -4.78
C LEU A 252 -3.46 15.90 -3.36
N LEU A 253 -2.53 16.04 -2.41
CA LEU A 253 -2.75 15.68 -1.01
C LEU A 253 -3.82 16.57 -0.38
N ALA A 254 -3.78 17.89 -0.60
CA ALA A 254 -4.80 18.80 -0.10
C ALA A 254 -6.19 18.44 -0.66
N LEU A 255 -6.29 18.14 -1.96
CA LEU A 255 -7.51 17.66 -2.58
C LEU A 255 -7.98 16.34 -1.96
N ALA A 256 -7.07 15.38 -1.76
CA ALA A 256 -7.39 14.10 -1.13
C ALA A 256 -7.97 14.28 0.28
N VAL A 257 -7.41 15.20 1.08
CA VAL A 257 -7.95 15.56 2.40
C VAL A 257 -9.34 16.16 2.30
N VAL A 258 -9.60 17.05 1.34
CA VAL A 258 -10.95 17.60 1.12
C VAL A 258 -11.93 16.50 0.69
N LEU A 259 -11.49 15.56 -0.16
CA LEU A 259 -12.32 14.45 -0.60
C LEU A 259 -12.73 13.51 0.54
N THR A 260 -11.97 13.40 1.64
CA THR A 260 -12.39 12.57 2.81
C THR A 260 -13.69 13.05 3.44
N LEU A 261 -14.05 14.31 3.24
CA LEU A 261 -15.27 14.92 3.74
C LEU A 261 -16.50 14.58 2.87
N ALA A 262 -16.28 14.07 1.65
CA ALA A 262 -17.35 13.72 0.74
C ALA A 262 -18.04 12.41 1.18
N PRO A 263 -19.36 12.29 1.00
CA PRO A 263 -20.07 11.05 1.30
C PRO A 263 -19.76 9.96 0.27
N GLY A 264 -20.04 8.71 0.64
CA GLY A 264 -19.95 7.57 -0.27
C GLY A 264 -18.52 7.19 -0.67
N TYR A 265 -18.36 6.57 -1.84
CA TYR A 265 -17.05 6.13 -2.35
C TYR A 265 -16.09 7.29 -2.64
N LEU A 266 -16.58 8.52 -2.77
CA LEU A 266 -15.71 9.68 -2.96
C LEU A 266 -14.91 9.97 -1.69
N GLY A 267 -15.54 9.85 -0.51
CA GLY A 267 -14.89 9.87 0.79
C GLY A 267 -13.85 8.75 0.95
N VAL A 268 -14.22 7.53 0.56
CA VAL A 268 -13.33 6.36 0.56
C VAL A 268 -12.10 6.61 -0.33
N PHE A 269 -12.30 7.25 -1.48
CA PHE A 269 -11.22 7.63 -2.40
C PHE A 269 -10.31 8.69 -1.81
N GLY A 270 -10.87 9.72 -1.17
CA GLY A 270 -10.08 10.67 -0.38
C GLY A 270 -9.22 9.96 0.65
N THR A 271 -9.79 9.06 1.45
CA THR A 271 -9.07 8.36 2.53
C THR A 271 -7.97 7.43 1.98
N ALA A 272 -8.25 6.70 0.91
CA ALA A 272 -7.26 5.87 0.23
C ALA A 272 -6.10 6.72 -0.35
N LEU A 273 -6.42 7.84 -1.00
CA LEU A 273 -5.41 8.76 -1.52
C LEU A 273 -4.55 9.38 -0.42
N VAL A 274 -5.15 9.82 0.70
CA VAL A 274 -4.40 10.36 1.84
C VAL A 274 -3.40 9.33 2.36
N GLY A 275 -3.83 8.09 2.57
CA GLY A 275 -2.93 7.02 3.03
C GLY A 275 -1.77 6.75 2.05
N ALA A 276 -2.07 6.55 0.77
CA ALA A 276 -1.05 6.32 -0.25
C ALA A 276 -0.08 7.51 -0.42
N LEU A 277 -0.60 8.74 -0.35
CA LEU A 277 0.22 9.95 -0.46
C LEU A 277 1.11 10.13 0.77
N CYS A 278 0.61 9.87 1.98
CA CYS A 278 1.44 9.83 3.19
C CYS A 278 2.60 8.84 3.05
N ALA A 279 2.35 7.64 2.51
CA ALA A 279 3.41 6.65 2.26
C ALA A 279 4.52 7.18 1.34
N VAL A 280 4.14 7.79 0.20
CA VAL A 280 5.14 8.30 -0.76
C VAL A 280 5.83 9.59 -0.27
N PHE A 281 5.16 10.40 0.55
CA PHE A 281 5.81 11.52 1.24
C PHE A 281 6.79 11.04 2.32
N ALA A 282 6.50 9.96 3.05
CA ALA A 282 7.45 9.36 3.97
C ALA A 282 8.72 8.88 3.23
N LEU A 283 8.55 8.25 2.06
CA LEU A 283 9.68 7.84 1.19
C LEU A 283 10.45 9.04 0.64
N GLN A 284 9.76 10.12 0.27
CA GLN A 284 10.37 11.39 -0.12
C GLN A 284 11.19 11.98 1.02
N GLY A 285 10.68 11.96 2.26
CA GLY A 285 11.41 12.39 3.46
C GLY A 285 12.68 11.55 3.68
N LEU A 286 12.59 10.23 3.51
CA LEU A 286 13.75 9.33 3.59
C LEU A 286 14.79 9.65 2.52
N ALA A 287 14.37 9.83 1.27
CA ALA A 287 15.26 10.23 0.18
C ALA A 287 15.95 11.57 0.47
N ALA A 288 15.20 12.53 1.02
CA ALA A 288 15.69 13.85 1.36
C ALA A 288 16.69 13.83 2.54
N PHE A 289 16.49 12.94 3.52
CA PHE A 289 17.44 12.74 4.62
C PHE A 289 18.75 12.15 4.08
N HIS A 290 18.65 11.13 3.23
CA HIS A 290 19.80 10.54 2.55
C HIS A 290 20.59 11.57 1.74
N ASP A 291 19.92 12.39 0.94
CA ASP A 291 20.57 13.42 0.13
C ASP A 291 21.25 14.48 0.99
N ARG A 292 20.57 15.00 2.03
CA ARG A 292 21.16 15.99 2.94
C ARG A 292 22.32 15.43 3.77
N SER A 293 22.35 14.14 4.06
CA SER A 293 23.46 13.52 4.79
C SER A 293 24.78 13.47 4.00
N ARG A 294 24.76 13.75 2.68
CA ARG A 294 25.93 13.68 1.80
C ARG A 294 27.01 14.70 2.17
N GLY A 295 28.25 14.23 2.26
CA GLY A 295 29.42 15.06 2.56
C GLY A 295 29.59 15.39 4.06
N ARG A 296 28.74 14.85 4.94
CA ARG A 296 28.91 15.00 6.40
C ARG A 296 29.80 13.90 6.97
N PRO A 297 30.76 14.21 7.87
CA PRO A 297 31.69 13.23 8.43
C PRO A 297 30.98 12.13 9.27
N GLY A 298 29.83 12.44 9.87
CA GLY A 298 29.02 11.49 10.66
C GLY A 298 27.91 10.77 9.90
N ARG A 299 27.97 10.69 8.55
CA ARG A 299 26.86 10.15 7.74
C ARG A 299 26.42 8.74 8.16
N GLY A 300 27.37 7.85 8.44
CA GLY A 300 27.06 6.47 8.84
C GLY A 300 26.21 6.43 10.11
N ALA A 301 26.62 7.16 11.15
CA ALA A 301 25.89 7.24 12.41
C ALA A 301 24.50 7.89 12.24
N LEU A 302 24.39 8.94 11.43
CA LEU A 302 23.11 9.60 11.12
C LEU A 302 22.12 8.64 10.46
N LEU A 303 22.56 7.89 9.44
CA LEU A 303 21.69 6.95 8.74
C LEU A 303 21.36 5.73 9.61
N PHE A 304 22.34 5.22 10.36
CA PHE A 304 22.10 4.14 11.32
C PHE A 304 21.04 4.56 12.34
N GLY A 305 21.18 5.75 12.95
CA GLY A 305 20.21 6.30 13.88
C GLY A 305 18.81 6.45 13.28
N LEU A 306 18.71 6.97 12.05
CA LEU A 306 17.44 7.06 11.34
C LEU A 306 16.77 5.69 11.19
N TYR A 307 17.50 4.67 10.73
CA TYR A 307 16.94 3.32 10.55
C TYR A 307 16.65 2.63 11.87
N LEU A 308 17.48 2.85 12.90
CA LEU A 308 17.22 2.34 14.26
C LEU A 308 15.92 2.94 14.81
N ILE A 309 15.71 4.24 14.65
CA ILE A 309 14.46 4.91 15.05
C ILE A 309 13.27 4.34 14.27
N LEU A 310 13.39 4.15 12.96
CA LEU A 310 12.31 3.56 12.16
C LEU A 310 11.97 2.14 12.63
N PHE A 311 12.98 1.33 12.95
CA PHE A 311 12.80 -0.02 13.45
C PHE A 311 12.16 -0.03 14.85
N VAL A 312 12.69 0.75 15.80
CA VAL A 312 12.19 0.78 17.19
C VAL A 312 10.77 1.32 17.26
N THR A 313 10.45 2.32 16.44
CA THR A 313 9.12 2.98 16.47
C THR A 313 8.04 2.25 15.68
N GLN A 314 8.36 1.11 15.05
CA GLN A 314 7.41 0.26 14.30
C GLN A 314 6.49 1.05 13.36
N GLY A 315 7.03 2.09 12.71
CA GLY A 315 6.30 2.93 11.76
C GLY A 315 5.83 4.30 12.27
N ILE A 316 5.86 4.60 13.58
CA ILE A 316 5.47 5.93 14.08
C ILE A 316 6.39 7.02 13.50
N ALA A 317 7.70 6.73 13.34
CA ALA A 317 8.64 7.65 12.69
C ALA A 317 8.32 7.94 11.22
N LEU A 318 7.48 7.15 10.55
CA LEU A 318 7.00 7.45 9.19
C LEU A 318 6.14 8.72 9.17
N VAL A 319 5.44 9.07 10.26
CA VAL A 319 4.70 10.33 10.35
C VAL A 319 5.65 11.52 10.31
N ALA A 320 6.74 11.47 11.09
CA ALA A 320 7.77 12.50 11.06
C ALA A 320 8.43 12.60 9.66
N LEU A 321 8.70 11.47 9.01
CA LEU A 321 9.22 11.46 7.64
C LEU A 321 8.21 11.97 6.61
N THR A 322 6.92 11.74 6.82
CA THR A 322 5.85 12.30 5.97
C THR A 322 5.90 13.81 6.00
N LEU A 323 5.90 14.41 7.21
CA LEU A 323 6.02 15.85 7.40
C LEU A 323 7.31 16.41 6.79
N PHE A 324 8.43 15.71 6.99
CA PHE A 324 9.70 16.10 6.40
C PHE A 324 9.69 16.04 4.87
N GLY A 325 9.04 15.04 4.28
CA GLY A 325 8.86 14.91 2.83
C GLY A 325 7.94 16.00 2.26
N LEU A 326 6.89 16.39 2.98
CA LEU A 326 6.05 17.54 2.63
C LEU A 326 6.89 18.82 2.61
N ALA A 327 7.62 19.09 3.69
CA ALA A 327 8.48 20.28 3.81
C ALA A 327 9.56 20.31 2.71
N ASP A 328 10.18 19.17 2.43
CA ASP A 328 11.18 19.04 1.37
C ASP A 328 10.59 19.35 -0.02
N THR A 329 9.40 18.83 -0.31
CA THR A 329 8.67 19.10 -1.57
C THR A 329 8.22 20.56 -1.68
N ALA A 330 7.82 21.16 -0.57
CA ALA A 330 7.32 22.54 -0.51
C ALA A 330 8.42 23.59 -0.60
N LEU A 331 9.61 23.31 -0.05
CA LEU A 331 10.69 24.29 0.10
C LEU A 331 11.82 24.11 -0.92
N ASP A 332 11.89 22.96 -1.59
CA ASP A 332 12.84 22.66 -2.70
C ASP A 332 14.29 23.05 -2.40
N ARG A 333 14.77 22.72 -1.19
CA ARG A 333 16.12 23.06 -0.72
C ARG A 333 17.18 22.03 -1.12
N ARG A 334 16.96 21.29 -2.21
CA ARG A 334 17.90 20.27 -2.67
C ARG A 334 19.03 20.94 -3.44
N ARG A 335 20.24 20.39 -3.36
CA ARG A 335 21.42 20.99 -4.00
C ARG A 335 21.16 21.13 -5.51
N PRO A 336 21.33 22.33 -6.11
CA PRO A 336 21.23 22.50 -7.56
C PRO A 336 22.22 21.57 -8.26
N ARG A 337 21.80 20.93 -9.35
CA ARG A 337 22.74 20.29 -10.28
C ARG A 337 23.33 21.39 -11.17
N GLY A 338 24.60 21.71 -10.99
CA GLY A 338 25.37 22.55 -11.92
C GLY A 338 26.19 23.66 -11.26
N GLY A 339 27.29 23.30 -10.62
CA GLY A 339 28.53 24.07 -10.67
C GLY A 339 29.60 23.12 -11.22
N PRO A 340 30.50 23.55 -12.13
CA PRO A 340 31.52 22.66 -12.65
C PRO A 340 32.31 22.05 -11.49
N ALA A 341 32.56 20.75 -11.58
CA ALA A 341 33.59 20.13 -10.75
C ALA A 341 34.93 20.73 -11.18
N THR A 342 35.43 21.69 -10.41
CA THR A 342 36.84 22.11 -10.44
C THR A 342 37.67 21.11 -9.67
#